data_AF-A0A7W0FTS7-F1
#
_entry.id   AF-A0A7W0FTS7-F1
#
_cell.length_a   1.000
_cell.length_b   1.000
_cell.length_c   1.000
_cell.angle_alpha   90.00
_cell.angle_beta   90.00
_cell.angle_gamma   90.00
#
_symmetry.space_group_name_H-M   'P 1'
#
loop_
_entity.id
_entity.type
_entity.pdbx_description
1 polymer ?
#
loop_
_entity_poly.entity_id
_entity_poly.type
_entity_poly.pdbx_seq_one_letter_code
_entity_poly.pdbx_strand_id
1 'polypeptide(L)'
;MSAPFDMTKKAKKILFFLASLFLVVIGLFVMHPFYISSIKTRQEQIKTHLETLAPLELEYLTNFFKRLVFSGSFGYTIFADKPMSFEVIHMDMVIPSENIDEFDYMALEHILDGYRLREGLETWQKYAHCFPLNGYSIIPFACPLVNCIRIAIINHHAFIKVVSANLSDFQFVLGKDLSAEMILEKFIAEDTTFFESIFNHDGLLGTLLGFGRGNAWEYMKMRNSDFNNLESVLHFFPEKPTDVIIFPPQFGVNPKTDETKDLRKKYAIQWEEVGKIYLDPNFLEIVLFKLCGLGGLKTNGAETYAKGFTSENISLRHSAFNVLLFAHAEISI
;
A
#
# COMPACT_ATOMS: atom_id res chain seq x y z
N MET A 1 41.37 -39.58 39.68
CA MET A 1 40.39 -39.03 40.63
C MET A 1 39.47 -38.08 39.87
N SER A 2 38.27 -38.52 39.51
CA SER A 2 37.23 -37.65 38.93
C SER A 2 36.52 -36.91 40.06
N ALA A 3 36.51 -35.58 40.02
CA ALA A 3 35.76 -34.78 40.98
C ALA A 3 34.26 -35.15 40.94
N PRO A 4 33.58 -35.30 42.08
CA PRO A 4 32.17 -35.62 42.12
C PRO A 4 31.37 -34.52 41.41
N PHE A 5 30.60 -34.91 40.41
CA PHE A 5 29.78 -34.00 39.62
C PHE A 5 28.63 -33.45 40.48
N ASP A 6 28.67 -32.15 40.80
CA ASP A 6 27.66 -31.48 41.62
C ASP A 6 26.35 -31.26 40.83
N MET A 7 25.46 -32.24 40.90
CA MET A 7 24.12 -32.16 40.28
C MET A 7 23.25 -31.04 40.86
N THR A 8 23.55 -30.53 42.06
CA THR A 8 22.69 -29.53 42.73
C THR A 8 22.79 -28.16 42.06
N LYS A 9 23.97 -27.76 41.60
CA LYS A 9 24.18 -26.48 40.90
C LYS A 9 23.49 -26.46 39.53
N LYS A 10 23.52 -27.58 38.80
CA LYS A 10 22.85 -27.71 37.50
C LYS A 10 21.32 -27.69 37.66
N ALA A 11 20.79 -28.40 38.64
CA ALA A 11 19.36 -28.40 38.95
C ALA A 11 18.85 -27.00 39.33
N LYS A 12 19.58 -26.24 40.15
CA LYS A 12 19.21 -24.86 40.52
C LYS A 12 19.15 -23.92 39.30
N LYS A 13 20.11 -24.02 38.37
CA LYS A 13 20.10 -23.22 37.13
C LYS A 13 18.89 -23.56 36.25
N ILE A 14 18.56 -24.84 36.11
CA ILE A 14 17.38 -25.28 35.35
C ILE A 14 16.10 -24.76 36.01
N LEU A 15 15.96 -24.91 37.33
CA LEU A 15 14.79 -24.43 38.06
C LEU A 15 14.61 -22.92 37.91
N PHE A 16 15.69 -22.14 38.02
CA PHE A 16 15.66 -20.69 37.80
C PHE A 16 15.22 -20.32 36.39
N PHE A 17 15.78 -21.00 35.36
CA PHE A 17 15.39 -20.78 33.98
C PHE A 17 13.89 -21.10 33.74
N LEU A 18 13.41 -22.22 34.28
CA LEU A 18 12.00 -22.61 34.18
C LEU A 18 11.08 -21.62 34.91
N ALA A 19 11.46 -21.13 36.08
CA ALA A 19 10.71 -20.10 36.81
C ALA A 19 10.64 -18.79 36.03
N SER A 20 11.76 -18.34 35.45
CA SER A 20 11.80 -17.15 34.58
C SER A 20 10.93 -17.33 33.34
N LEU A 21 11.00 -18.48 32.68
CA LEU A 21 10.15 -18.79 31.53
C LEU A 21 8.66 -18.80 31.92
N PHE A 22 8.31 -19.39 33.06
CA PHE A 22 6.95 -19.41 33.57
C PHE A 22 6.42 -18.00 33.87
N LEU A 23 7.23 -17.13 34.46
CA LEU A 23 6.88 -15.73 34.69
C LEU A 23 6.66 -14.97 33.38
N VAL A 24 7.47 -15.21 32.35
CA VAL A 24 7.27 -14.65 31.01
C VAL A 24 5.94 -15.13 30.42
N VAL A 25 5.63 -16.43 30.52
CA VAL A 25 4.35 -16.99 30.02
C VAL A 25 3.15 -16.40 30.76
N ILE A 26 3.20 -16.27 32.09
CA ILE A 26 2.16 -15.59 32.86
C ILE A 26 2.03 -14.13 32.42
N GLY A 27 3.15 -13.43 32.26
CA GLY A 27 3.17 -12.05 31.78
C GLY A 27 2.48 -11.91 30.44
N LEU A 28 2.79 -12.78 29.46
CA LEU A 28 2.13 -12.81 28.16
C LEU A 28 0.63 -13.12 28.28
N PHE A 29 0.25 -14.08 29.14
CA PHE A 29 -1.15 -14.45 29.35
C PHE A 29 -1.97 -13.33 29.99
N VAL A 30 -1.41 -12.59 30.94
CA VAL A 30 -2.05 -11.44 31.60
C VAL A 30 -2.11 -10.24 30.65
N MET A 31 -1.03 -9.95 29.92
CA MET A 31 -0.96 -8.78 29.03
C MET A 31 -1.81 -8.95 27.75
N HIS A 32 -2.04 -10.18 27.29
CA HIS A 32 -2.77 -10.43 26.06
C HIS A 32 -4.22 -9.89 26.10
N PRO A 33 -5.07 -10.19 27.11
CA PRO A 33 -6.40 -9.57 27.25
C PRO A 33 -6.38 -8.04 27.27
N PHE A 34 -5.41 -7.42 27.94
CA PHE A 34 -5.27 -5.95 27.96
C PHE A 34 -4.93 -5.40 26.58
N TYR A 35 -4.02 -6.05 25.86
CA TYR A 35 -3.66 -5.68 24.49
C TYR A 35 -4.87 -5.80 23.54
N ILE A 36 -5.61 -6.92 23.60
CA ILE A 36 -6.83 -7.12 22.80
C ILE A 36 -7.89 -6.07 23.15
N SER A 37 -8.10 -5.79 24.43
CA SER A 37 -9.03 -4.75 24.90
C SER A 37 -8.65 -3.38 24.36
N SER A 38 -7.36 -3.01 24.44
CA SER A 38 -6.84 -1.75 23.89
C SER A 38 -7.04 -1.64 22.39
N ILE A 39 -6.87 -2.72 21.61
CA ILE A 39 -7.18 -2.71 20.17
C ILE A 39 -8.67 -2.47 19.95
N LYS A 40 -9.54 -3.21 20.64
CA LYS A 40 -11.01 -3.07 20.49
C LYS A 40 -11.48 -1.66 20.81
N THR A 41 -11.01 -1.07 21.91
CA THR A 41 -11.32 0.31 22.27
C THR A 41 -10.92 1.30 21.17
N ARG A 42 -9.73 1.14 20.57
CA ARG A 42 -9.29 2.00 19.48
C ARG A 42 -10.07 1.78 18.19
N GLN A 43 -10.45 0.55 17.88
CA GLN A 43 -11.34 0.25 16.74
C GLN A 43 -12.70 0.93 16.93
N GLU A 44 -13.28 0.85 18.13
CA GLU A 44 -14.54 1.50 18.46
C GLU A 44 -14.44 3.03 18.36
N GLN A 45 -13.34 3.62 18.85
CA GLN A 45 -13.09 5.06 18.71
C GLN A 45 -13.07 5.50 17.24
N ILE A 46 -12.41 4.74 16.36
CA ILE A 46 -12.40 5.02 14.91
C ILE A 46 -13.82 4.93 14.34
N LYS A 47 -14.60 3.91 14.70
CA LYS A 47 -15.99 3.77 14.26
C LYS A 47 -16.86 4.93 14.71
N THR A 48 -16.80 5.27 15.99
CA THR A 48 -17.50 6.44 16.54
C THR A 48 -17.10 7.72 15.81
N HIS A 49 -15.82 7.91 15.49
CA HIS A 49 -15.38 9.06 14.70
C HIS A 49 -15.99 9.07 13.29
N LEU A 50 -16.01 7.93 12.60
CA LEU A 50 -16.65 7.81 11.28
C LEU A 50 -18.16 8.10 11.33
N GLU A 51 -18.85 7.62 12.37
CA GLU A 51 -20.29 7.88 12.58
C GLU A 51 -20.59 9.36 12.87
N THR A 52 -19.61 10.11 13.38
CA THR A 52 -19.76 11.55 13.66
C THR A 52 -19.49 12.45 12.45
N LEU A 53 -18.95 11.91 11.35
CA LEU A 53 -18.71 12.68 10.12
C LEU A 53 -20.04 13.07 9.48
N ALA A 54 -20.08 14.23 8.82
CA ALA A 54 -21.21 14.53 7.95
C ALA A 54 -21.29 13.45 6.84
N PRO A 55 -22.49 13.04 6.39
CA PRO A 55 -22.62 11.97 5.39
C PRO A 55 -21.77 12.20 4.13
N LEU A 56 -21.67 13.46 3.69
CA LEU A 56 -20.89 13.83 2.53
C LEU A 56 -19.36 13.76 2.76
N GLU A 57 -18.89 14.10 3.96
CA GLU A 57 -17.47 13.96 4.33
C GLU A 57 -17.07 12.49 4.42
N LEU A 58 -17.95 11.63 4.96
CA LEU A 58 -17.74 10.18 4.98
C LEU A 58 -17.62 9.62 3.56
N GLU A 59 -18.49 10.07 2.66
CA GLU A 59 -18.44 9.70 1.24
C GLU A 59 -17.12 10.15 0.59
N TYR A 60 -16.71 11.41 0.76
CA TYR A 60 -15.45 11.93 0.23
C TYR A 60 -14.24 11.16 0.71
N LEU A 61 -14.18 10.88 2.02
CA LEU A 61 -13.08 10.14 2.61
C LEU A 61 -13.04 8.69 2.12
N THR A 62 -14.21 8.05 1.99
CA THR A 62 -14.34 6.70 1.43
C THR A 62 -13.82 6.67 -0.01
N ASN A 63 -14.26 7.61 -0.83
CA ASN A 63 -13.91 7.71 -2.24
C ASN A 63 -12.43 8.01 -2.45
N PHE A 64 -11.85 8.89 -1.62
CA PHE A 64 -10.42 9.16 -1.59
C PHE A 64 -9.61 7.88 -1.36
N PHE A 65 -9.90 7.12 -0.31
CA PHE A 65 -9.17 5.87 -0.05
C PHE A 65 -9.46 4.80 -1.09
N LYS A 66 -10.67 4.74 -1.65
CA LYS A 66 -10.98 3.82 -2.76
C LYS A 66 -10.12 4.15 -3.96
N ARG A 67 -10.01 5.42 -4.37
CA ARG A 67 -9.12 5.84 -5.46
C ARG A 67 -7.68 5.43 -5.18
N LEU A 68 -7.16 5.75 -4.00
CA LEU A 68 -5.78 5.42 -3.64
C LEU A 68 -5.49 3.92 -3.71
N VAL A 69 -6.39 3.08 -3.17
CA VAL A 69 -6.25 1.62 -3.20
C VAL A 69 -6.42 1.07 -4.62
N PHE A 70 -7.33 1.66 -5.40
CA PHE A 70 -7.67 1.24 -6.75
C PHE A 70 -6.57 1.51 -7.77
N SER A 71 -6.11 2.76 -7.88
CA SER A 71 -5.21 3.20 -8.95
C SER A 71 -3.75 3.21 -8.54
N GLY A 72 -3.45 3.64 -7.32
CA GLY A 72 -2.07 3.95 -6.93
C GLY A 72 -1.21 2.76 -6.52
N SER A 73 -1.70 1.53 -6.62
CA SER A 73 -1.11 0.36 -5.93
C SER A 73 -1.06 0.50 -4.40
N PHE A 74 -1.76 1.47 -3.78
CA PHE A 74 -1.65 1.70 -2.33
C PHE A 74 -2.18 0.51 -1.55
N GLY A 75 -3.12 -0.26 -2.11
CA GLY A 75 -3.58 -1.50 -1.53
C GLY A 75 -2.43 -2.47 -1.19
N TYR A 76 -1.41 -2.55 -2.04
CA TYR A 76 -0.22 -3.38 -1.81
C TYR A 76 0.72 -2.81 -0.75
N THR A 77 0.73 -1.48 -0.55
CA THR A 77 1.50 -0.87 0.54
C THR A 77 0.79 -1.02 1.89
N ILE A 78 -0.54 -0.81 1.89
CA ILE A 78 -1.38 -0.89 3.09
C ILE A 78 -1.52 -2.33 3.55
N PHE A 79 -1.97 -3.24 2.68
CA PHE A 79 -2.37 -4.59 3.06
C PHE A 79 -1.29 -5.64 2.81
N ALA A 80 -0.28 -5.33 2.00
CA ALA A 80 0.79 -6.26 1.70
C ALA A 80 2.16 -5.76 2.20
N ASP A 81 3.23 -5.98 1.43
CA ASP A 81 4.61 -5.70 1.82
C ASP A 81 5.35 -4.80 0.82
N LYS A 82 4.62 -4.06 -0.02
CA LYS A 82 5.21 -3.03 -0.88
C LYS A 82 5.70 -1.87 0.01
N PRO A 83 6.98 -1.43 -0.11
CA PRO A 83 7.54 -0.43 0.80
C PRO A 83 6.86 0.93 0.70
N MET A 84 6.60 1.38 -0.52
CA MET A 84 5.88 2.62 -0.77
C MET A 84 5.11 2.57 -2.09
N SER A 85 4.11 3.44 -2.18
CA SER A 85 3.42 3.76 -3.43
C SER A 85 3.25 5.27 -3.52
N PHE A 86 3.13 5.82 -4.72
CA PHE A 86 2.71 7.20 -4.90
C PHE A 86 1.76 7.32 -6.08
N GLU A 87 0.92 8.35 -6.05
CA GLU A 87 -0.08 8.65 -7.06
C GLU A 87 -0.04 10.14 -7.38
N VAL A 88 -0.21 10.49 -8.65
CA VAL A 88 -0.49 11.88 -9.07
C VAL A 88 -2.01 12.02 -9.16
N ILE A 89 -2.58 12.90 -8.35
CA ILE A 89 -4.00 13.23 -8.38
C ILE A 89 -4.14 14.58 -9.05
N HIS A 90 -4.89 14.62 -10.15
CA HIS A 90 -5.31 15.86 -10.77
C HIS A 90 -6.53 16.39 -10.03
N MET A 91 -6.45 17.64 -9.56
CA MET A 91 -7.45 18.26 -8.71
C MET A 91 -8.52 19.03 -9.49
N ASP A 92 -8.24 19.36 -10.76
CA ASP A 92 -9.09 20.21 -11.61
C ASP A 92 -9.46 19.53 -12.94
N MET A 93 -9.53 18.19 -12.99
CA MET A 93 -10.15 17.55 -14.15
C MET A 93 -11.64 17.91 -14.18
N VAL A 94 -11.96 18.68 -15.22
CA VAL A 94 -13.26 19.12 -15.74
C VAL A 94 -14.45 18.89 -14.80
N ILE A 95 -14.98 20.00 -14.26
CA ILE A 95 -16.36 20.07 -13.75
C ILE A 95 -17.23 19.34 -14.79
N PRO A 96 -17.95 18.28 -14.42
CA PRO A 96 -18.86 17.61 -15.34
C PRO A 96 -19.66 18.68 -16.08
N SER A 97 -19.54 18.70 -17.41
CA SER A 97 -20.38 19.55 -18.26
C SER A 97 -21.81 19.47 -17.71
N GLU A 98 -22.49 20.60 -17.48
CA GLU A 98 -23.89 20.58 -17.00
C GLU A 98 -24.80 19.74 -17.92
N ASN A 99 -24.34 19.45 -19.14
CA ASN A 99 -24.90 18.48 -20.08
C ASN A 99 -24.00 17.24 -20.18
N ILE A 100 -24.03 16.37 -19.16
CA ILE A 100 -23.49 15.01 -19.24
C ILE A 100 -24.48 14.20 -20.09
N ASP A 101 -24.13 13.88 -21.33
CA ASP A 101 -24.90 12.90 -22.12
C ASP A 101 -24.75 11.52 -21.44
N GLU A 102 -25.72 10.62 -21.57
CA GLU A 102 -25.77 9.32 -20.88
C GLU A 102 -24.50 8.47 -21.13
N PHE A 103 -23.72 8.78 -22.16
CA PHE A 103 -22.44 8.14 -22.50
C PHE A 103 -21.22 8.62 -21.68
N ASP A 104 -21.25 9.82 -21.12
CA ASP A 104 -20.13 10.36 -20.31
C ASP A 104 -19.97 9.62 -18.97
N TYR A 105 -21.03 8.97 -18.46
CA TYR A 105 -20.98 8.09 -17.28
C TYR A 105 -20.15 6.81 -17.49
N MET A 106 -19.78 6.49 -18.74
CA MET A 106 -18.94 5.33 -19.06
C MET A 106 -17.46 5.67 -19.17
N ALA A 107 -17.09 6.95 -19.17
CA ALA A 107 -15.69 7.35 -19.12
C ALA A 107 -15.12 7.00 -17.74
N LEU A 108 -14.04 6.22 -17.73
CA LEU A 108 -13.33 5.90 -16.49
C LEU A 108 -12.90 7.20 -15.80
N GLU A 109 -12.54 8.23 -16.59
CA GLU A 109 -12.31 9.58 -16.10
C GLU A 109 -13.50 10.10 -15.30
N HIS A 110 -14.74 10.06 -15.77
CA HIS A 110 -15.90 10.50 -14.99
C HIS A 110 -16.15 9.69 -13.71
N ILE A 111 -15.94 8.37 -13.76
CA ILE A 111 -16.03 7.51 -12.57
C ILE A 111 -14.94 7.90 -11.56
N LEU A 112 -13.75 8.29 -12.03
CA LEU A 112 -12.60 8.66 -11.21
C LEU A 112 -12.61 10.14 -10.75
N ASP A 113 -13.16 11.03 -11.56
CA ASP A 113 -13.22 12.49 -11.41
C ASP A 113 -14.45 12.89 -10.59
N GLY A 114 -15.52 12.08 -10.61
CA GLY A 114 -16.67 12.21 -9.73
C GLY A 114 -16.38 11.97 -8.25
N TYR A 115 -15.18 11.49 -7.89
CA TYR A 115 -14.85 11.13 -6.51
C TYR A 115 -14.56 12.33 -5.59
N ARG A 116 -14.58 13.57 -6.10
CA ARG A 116 -14.30 14.77 -5.28
C ARG A 116 -13.01 14.59 -4.48
N LEU A 117 -11.94 14.19 -5.18
CA LEU A 117 -10.68 13.76 -4.56
C LEU A 117 -10.01 14.89 -3.79
N ARG A 118 -10.18 16.14 -4.24
CA ARG A 118 -9.76 17.34 -3.51
C ARG A 118 -10.45 17.39 -2.16
N GLU A 119 -11.77 17.31 -2.13
CA GLU A 119 -12.56 17.33 -0.91
C GLU A 119 -12.27 16.11 -0.02
N GLY A 120 -12.00 14.95 -0.62
CA GLY A 120 -11.57 13.75 0.09
C GLY A 120 -10.20 13.90 0.76
N LEU A 121 -9.24 14.52 0.08
CA LEU A 121 -7.94 14.87 0.68
C LEU A 121 -8.10 15.92 1.79
N GLU A 122 -8.89 16.98 1.56
CA GLU A 122 -9.16 18.01 2.56
C GLU A 122 -9.85 17.42 3.80
N THR A 123 -10.80 16.50 3.58
CA THR A 123 -11.45 15.74 4.65
C THR A 123 -10.43 14.87 5.39
N TRP A 124 -9.56 14.15 4.68
CA TRP A 124 -8.47 13.39 5.29
C TRP A 124 -7.59 14.30 6.17
N GLN A 125 -7.12 15.43 5.65
CA GLN A 125 -6.27 16.37 6.39
C GLN A 125 -6.98 16.92 7.63
N LYS A 126 -8.26 17.27 7.52
CA LYS A 126 -9.09 17.76 8.62
C LYS A 126 -9.17 16.74 9.76
N TYR A 127 -9.35 15.46 9.43
CA TYR A 127 -9.59 14.39 10.42
C TYR A 127 -8.38 13.47 10.67
N ALA A 128 -7.23 13.68 10.03
CA ALA A 128 -6.06 12.80 10.15
C ALA A 128 -5.60 12.60 11.61
N HIS A 129 -5.74 13.64 12.44
CA HIS A 129 -5.42 13.57 13.87
C HIS A 129 -6.31 12.60 14.67
N CYS A 130 -7.51 12.26 14.17
CA CYS A 130 -8.39 11.23 14.74
C CYS A 130 -7.93 9.81 14.41
N PHE A 131 -7.01 9.66 13.44
CA PHE A 131 -6.54 8.38 12.92
C PHE A 131 -5.02 8.29 13.07
N PRO A 132 -4.49 8.12 14.30
CA PRO A 132 -3.05 8.08 14.54
C PRO A 132 -2.43 6.89 13.78
N LEU A 133 -1.71 7.20 12.71
CA LEU A 133 -1.03 6.21 11.89
C LEU A 133 0.03 5.49 12.71
N ASN A 134 0.15 4.17 12.51
CA ASN A 134 1.13 3.35 13.21
C ASN A 134 1.96 2.54 12.20
N GLY A 135 3.19 2.98 11.96
CA GLY A 135 4.08 2.36 10.95
C GLY A 135 3.76 2.77 9.52
N TYR A 136 2.97 3.82 9.33
CA TYR A 136 2.64 4.38 8.02
C TYR A 136 2.81 5.90 8.00
N SER A 137 3.13 6.44 6.82
CA SER A 137 3.03 7.87 6.50
C SER A 137 2.24 8.05 5.21
N ILE A 138 1.35 9.04 5.19
CA ILE A 138 0.68 9.53 3.98
C ILE A 138 1.13 10.96 3.79
N ILE A 139 1.90 11.21 2.72
CA ILE A 139 2.61 12.47 2.53
C ILE A 139 2.16 13.09 1.21
N PRO A 140 1.50 14.26 1.23
CA PRO A 140 1.29 15.05 0.05
C PRO A 140 2.58 15.78 -0.34
N PHE A 141 2.89 15.85 -1.63
CA PHE A 141 4.00 16.61 -2.19
C PHE A 141 3.52 17.51 -3.31
N ALA A 142 4.23 18.63 -3.48
CA ALA A 142 4.04 19.51 -4.63
C ALA A 142 4.25 18.72 -5.93
N CYS A 143 3.35 18.93 -6.87
CA CYS A 143 3.40 18.37 -8.19
C CYS A 143 3.73 19.50 -9.17
N PRO A 144 4.68 19.30 -10.11
CA PRO A 144 5.08 20.36 -11.03
C PRO A 144 4.01 20.69 -12.09
N LEU A 145 3.01 19.82 -12.29
CA LEU A 145 1.90 20.13 -13.20
C LEU A 145 0.89 21.03 -12.47
N VAL A 146 0.20 21.86 -13.25
CA VAL A 146 -0.82 22.75 -12.70
C VAL A 146 -1.97 21.91 -12.17
N ASN A 147 -2.46 22.24 -10.97
CA ASN A 147 -3.61 21.60 -10.34
C ASN A 147 -3.46 20.09 -10.13
N CYS A 148 -2.26 19.60 -9.85
CA CYS A 148 -2.07 18.25 -9.33
C CYS A 148 -1.47 18.25 -7.93
N ILE A 149 -1.69 17.17 -7.23
CA ILE A 149 -0.96 16.82 -6.02
C ILE A 149 -0.35 15.44 -6.19
N ARG A 150 0.85 15.24 -5.66
CA ARG A 150 1.42 13.90 -5.50
C ARG A 150 1.12 13.44 -4.10
N ILE A 151 0.68 12.20 -3.93
CA ILE A 151 0.53 11.60 -2.60
C ILE A 151 1.40 10.37 -2.59
N ALA A 152 2.25 10.21 -1.57
CA ALA A 152 2.90 8.94 -1.29
C ALA A 152 2.30 8.30 -0.04
N ILE A 153 2.23 6.98 -0.04
CA ILE A 153 2.05 6.18 1.16
C ILE A 153 3.30 5.34 1.39
N ILE A 154 3.78 5.31 2.63
CA ILE A 154 5.00 4.60 3.02
C ILE A 154 4.67 3.66 4.15
N ASN A 155 5.00 2.38 3.99
CA ASN A 155 4.99 1.38 5.05
C ASN A 155 6.39 1.36 5.69
N HIS A 156 6.54 1.91 6.89
CA HIS A 156 7.84 2.15 7.54
C HIS A 156 8.65 0.86 7.68
N HIS A 157 8.01 -0.23 8.09
CA HIS A 157 8.68 -1.51 8.29
C HIS A 157 9.16 -2.11 6.96
N ALA A 158 8.30 -2.12 5.93
CA ALA A 158 8.68 -2.63 4.61
C ALA A 158 9.77 -1.76 3.96
N PHE A 159 9.69 -0.43 4.12
CA PHE A 159 10.70 0.53 3.71
C PHE A 159 12.06 0.25 4.33
N ILE A 160 12.14 0.24 5.66
CA ILE A 160 13.40 -0.01 6.38
C ILE A 160 13.97 -1.36 5.96
N LYS A 161 13.15 -2.42 5.92
CA LYS A 161 13.59 -3.76 5.49
C LYS A 161 14.22 -3.75 4.09
N VAL A 162 13.57 -3.13 3.12
CA VAL A 162 14.07 -3.08 1.73
C VAL A 162 15.31 -2.22 1.62
N VAL A 163 15.35 -1.07 2.28
CA VAL A 163 16.53 -0.19 2.26
C VAL A 163 17.71 -0.86 2.97
N SER A 164 17.52 -1.48 4.14
CA SER A 164 18.58 -2.21 4.84
C SER A 164 19.16 -3.35 4.00
N ALA A 165 18.32 -4.10 3.28
CA ALA A 165 18.76 -5.18 2.40
C ALA A 165 19.57 -4.68 1.18
N ASN A 166 19.41 -3.41 0.80
CA ASN A 166 20.05 -2.79 -0.36
C ASN A 166 20.88 -1.56 0.03
N LEU A 167 21.33 -1.47 1.30
CA LEU A 167 21.83 -0.21 1.88
C LEU A 167 23.01 0.37 1.10
N SER A 168 23.89 -0.49 0.57
CA SER A 168 25.04 -0.08 -0.23
C SER A 168 24.65 0.70 -1.49
N ASP A 169 23.53 0.34 -2.11
CA ASP A 169 23.03 1.04 -3.31
C ASP A 169 22.53 2.43 -2.95
N PHE A 170 21.77 2.55 -1.86
CA PHE A 170 21.29 3.84 -1.36
C PHE A 170 22.46 4.73 -0.93
N GLN A 171 23.44 4.18 -0.20
CA GLN A 171 24.62 4.92 0.23
C GLN A 171 25.52 5.37 -0.92
N PHE A 172 25.57 4.58 -2.01
CA PHE A 172 26.30 4.96 -3.21
C PHE A 172 25.73 6.21 -3.88
N VAL A 173 24.40 6.33 -3.94
CA VAL A 173 23.70 7.43 -4.62
C VAL A 173 23.51 8.63 -3.68
N LEU A 174 23.12 8.40 -2.42
CA LEU A 174 22.67 9.43 -1.49
C LEU A 174 23.76 9.87 -0.49
N GLY A 175 24.85 9.09 -0.34
CA GLY A 175 25.95 9.37 0.59
C GLY A 175 26.19 8.24 1.61
N LYS A 176 27.47 8.04 1.98
CA LYS A 176 27.96 6.83 2.67
C LYS A 176 27.52 6.66 4.14
N ASP A 177 27.06 7.73 4.80
CA ASP A 177 26.80 7.73 6.25
C ASP A 177 25.31 7.64 6.60
N LEU A 178 24.48 7.19 5.66
CA LEU A 178 23.03 7.06 5.86
C LEU A 178 22.65 5.64 6.31
N SER A 179 21.83 5.53 7.36
CA SER A 179 21.11 4.30 7.71
C SER A 179 19.74 4.23 7.01
N ALA A 180 19.09 3.07 7.03
CA ALA A 180 17.75 2.92 6.46
C ALA A 180 16.71 3.81 7.17
N GLU A 181 16.83 3.94 8.49
CA GLU A 181 16.00 4.80 9.33
C GLU A 181 16.23 6.27 9.00
N MET A 182 17.48 6.70 8.86
CA MET A 182 17.81 8.08 8.47
C MET A 182 17.25 8.43 7.08
N ILE A 183 17.28 7.47 6.14
CA ILE A 183 16.69 7.63 4.81
C ILE A 183 15.17 7.79 4.92
N LEU A 184 14.50 6.97 5.74
CA LEU A 184 13.05 7.08 5.98
C LEU A 184 12.68 8.41 6.64
N GLU A 185 13.42 8.82 7.67
CA GLU A 185 13.21 10.10 8.38
C GLU A 185 13.32 11.28 7.43
N LYS A 186 14.35 11.31 6.58
CA LYS A 186 14.51 12.35 5.54
C LYS A 186 13.37 12.34 4.53
N PHE A 187 12.86 11.17 4.17
CA PHE A 187 11.73 11.04 3.26
C PHE A 187 10.43 11.60 3.87
N ILE A 188 10.19 11.32 5.16
CA ILE A 188 9.02 11.80 5.90
C ILE A 188 9.10 13.29 6.22
N ALA A 189 10.30 13.82 6.44
CA ALA A 189 10.54 15.23 6.71
C ALA A 189 10.36 16.14 5.49
N GLU A 190 9.95 15.60 4.34
CA GLU A 190 9.75 16.34 3.08
C GLU A 190 11.00 17.13 2.64
N ASP A 191 12.20 16.58 2.88
CA ASP A 191 13.46 17.11 2.35
C ASP A 191 13.44 16.98 0.83
N THR A 192 13.02 18.05 0.15
CA THR A 192 12.77 18.07 -1.31
C THR A 192 14.00 17.64 -2.10
N THR A 193 15.18 18.10 -1.70
CA THR A 193 16.44 17.75 -2.39
C THR A 193 16.77 16.27 -2.26
N PHE A 194 16.52 15.70 -1.09
CA PHE A 194 16.72 14.28 -0.84
C PHE A 194 15.70 13.42 -1.60
N PHE A 195 14.43 13.83 -1.58
CA PHE A 195 13.35 13.18 -2.30
C PHE A 195 13.60 13.18 -3.81
N GLU A 196 13.96 14.33 -4.38
CA GLU A 196 14.31 14.47 -5.81
C GLU A 196 15.49 13.58 -6.20
N SER A 197 16.48 13.40 -5.32
CA SER A 197 17.62 12.51 -5.57
C SER A 197 17.19 11.05 -5.76
N ILE A 198 16.18 10.60 -5.00
CA ILE A 198 15.61 9.25 -5.15
C ILE A 198 14.69 9.20 -6.38
N PHE A 199 13.82 10.19 -6.56
CA PHE A 199 12.86 10.24 -7.67
C PHE A 199 13.52 10.30 -9.04
N ASN A 200 14.66 10.96 -9.15
CA ASN A 200 15.44 11.03 -10.38
C ASN A 200 16.34 9.81 -10.62
N HIS A 201 16.31 8.81 -9.72
CA HIS A 201 17.11 7.59 -9.84
C HIS A 201 16.21 6.35 -9.88
N ASP A 202 15.78 5.96 -11.09
CA ASP A 202 14.81 4.87 -11.32
C ASP A 202 15.16 3.55 -10.61
N GLY A 203 16.44 3.21 -10.49
CA GLY A 203 16.88 2.01 -9.78
C GLY A 203 16.53 2.02 -8.28
N LEU A 204 16.68 3.17 -7.60
CA LEU A 204 16.32 3.30 -6.19
C LEU A 204 14.81 3.42 -6.04
N LEU A 205 14.19 4.28 -6.86
CA LEU A 205 12.74 4.47 -6.84
C LEU A 205 12.01 3.15 -7.10
N GLY A 206 12.39 2.41 -8.14
CA GLY A 206 11.78 1.13 -8.48
C GLY A 206 11.97 0.07 -7.39
N THR A 207 13.12 0.09 -6.70
CA THR A 207 13.37 -0.78 -5.54
C THR A 207 12.39 -0.46 -4.40
N LEU A 208 12.17 0.83 -4.10
CA LEU A 208 11.21 1.27 -3.08
C LEU A 208 9.74 1.03 -3.49
N LEU A 209 9.43 1.11 -4.78
CA LEU A 209 8.12 0.75 -5.32
C LEU A 209 7.87 -0.77 -5.34
N GLY A 210 8.79 -1.57 -4.81
CA GLY A 210 8.61 -3.01 -4.63
C GLY A 210 8.71 -3.81 -5.93
N PHE A 211 9.39 -3.28 -6.96
CA PHE A 211 9.63 -3.99 -8.22
C PHE A 211 10.80 -4.97 -8.15
N GLY A 212 11.53 -5.00 -7.03
CA GLY A 212 12.75 -5.79 -6.86
C GLY A 212 13.99 -5.02 -7.32
N ARG A 213 15.14 -5.37 -6.74
CA ARG A 213 16.40 -4.68 -7.01
C ARG A 213 16.88 -4.96 -8.43
N GLY A 214 16.90 -6.23 -8.85
CA GLY A 214 17.41 -6.59 -10.18
C GLY A 214 16.62 -5.90 -11.29
N ASN A 215 15.32 -6.00 -11.21
CA ASN A 215 14.34 -5.41 -12.10
C ASN A 215 14.42 -3.87 -12.19
N ALA A 216 14.46 -3.17 -11.05
CA ALA A 216 14.54 -1.70 -11.04
C ALA A 216 15.84 -1.19 -11.68
N TRP A 217 16.96 -1.87 -11.42
CA TRP A 217 18.26 -1.51 -11.98
C TRP A 217 18.38 -1.88 -13.46
N GLU A 218 17.75 -2.97 -13.91
CA GLU A 218 17.66 -3.32 -15.33
C GLU A 218 16.85 -2.27 -16.10
N TYR A 219 15.68 -1.87 -15.58
CA TYR A 219 14.85 -0.81 -16.15
C TYR A 219 15.63 0.51 -16.31
N MET A 220 16.35 0.94 -15.26
CA MET A 220 17.18 2.14 -15.31
C MET A 220 18.25 2.07 -16.41
N LYS A 221 18.92 0.91 -16.57
CA LYS A 221 19.90 0.71 -17.64
C LYS A 221 19.26 0.81 -19.02
N MET A 222 18.10 0.19 -19.21
CA MET A 222 17.35 0.23 -20.46
C MET A 222 16.96 1.66 -20.83
N ARG A 223 16.37 2.41 -19.89
CA ARG A 223 15.98 3.82 -20.08
C ARG A 223 17.14 4.70 -20.53
N ASN A 224 18.34 4.45 -20.01
CA ASN A 224 19.55 5.20 -20.35
C ASN A 224 20.20 4.77 -21.68
N SER A 225 19.88 3.58 -22.19
CA SER A 225 20.57 2.99 -23.36
C SER A 225 19.94 3.29 -24.71
N ASP A 226 18.60 3.30 -24.83
CA ASP A 226 17.87 3.80 -26.00
C ASP A 226 16.36 3.77 -25.73
N PHE A 227 15.71 4.93 -25.63
CA PHE A 227 14.28 5.02 -25.30
C PHE A 227 13.39 4.43 -26.42
N ASN A 228 13.88 4.42 -27.66
CA ASN A 228 13.13 3.95 -28.82
C ASN A 228 12.88 2.43 -28.82
N ASN A 229 13.55 1.68 -27.93
CA ASN A 229 13.41 0.23 -27.85
C ASN A 229 12.51 -0.23 -26.69
N LEU A 230 12.02 0.70 -25.86
CA LEU A 230 11.29 0.38 -24.63
C LEU A 230 9.95 -0.31 -24.91
N GLU A 231 9.21 0.13 -25.93
CA GLU A 231 7.94 -0.50 -26.34
C GLU A 231 8.09 -1.98 -26.71
N SER A 232 9.25 -2.37 -27.24
CA SER A 232 9.49 -3.77 -27.65
C SER A 232 9.84 -4.70 -26.49
N VAL A 233 10.26 -4.14 -25.34
CA VAL A 233 10.73 -4.89 -24.17
C VAL A 233 9.66 -4.94 -23.08
N LEU A 234 8.81 -3.91 -23.01
CA LEU A 234 7.75 -3.82 -22.02
C LEU A 234 6.47 -4.49 -22.51
N HIS A 235 6.32 -5.77 -22.18
CA HIS A 235 5.01 -6.40 -22.25
C HIS A 235 4.20 -5.98 -21.02
N PHE A 236 3.22 -5.10 -21.22
CA PHE A 236 2.11 -4.98 -20.27
C PHE A 236 1.35 -6.30 -20.31
N PHE A 237 1.39 -7.05 -19.21
CA PHE A 237 0.76 -8.35 -19.17
C PHE A 237 -0.75 -8.16 -19.17
N PRO A 238 -1.48 -8.64 -20.19
CA PRO A 238 -2.92 -8.73 -20.09
C PRO A 238 -3.17 -9.86 -19.08
N GLU A 239 -3.37 -9.49 -17.83
CA GLU A 239 -4.00 -10.43 -16.90
C GLU A 239 -5.40 -10.74 -17.43
N LYS A 240 -5.86 -11.97 -17.20
CA LYS A 240 -7.24 -12.32 -17.54
C LYS A 240 -8.14 -11.26 -16.91
N PRO A 241 -9.13 -10.72 -17.65
CA PRO A 241 -10.13 -9.85 -17.04
C PRO A 241 -10.72 -10.64 -15.87
N THR A 242 -10.56 -10.09 -14.67
CA THR A 242 -11.27 -10.59 -13.51
C THR A 242 -12.31 -9.58 -13.12
N ASP A 243 -13.26 -10.04 -12.33
CA ASP A 243 -14.33 -9.20 -11.78
C ASP A 243 -13.79 -8.17 -10.76
N VAL A 244 -12.48 -8.19 -10.46
CA VAL A 244 -11.82 -7.28 -9.54
C VAL A 244 -11.20 -6.13 -10.34
N ILE A 245 -11.68 -4.93 -10.05
CA ILE A 245 -11.35 -3.72 -10.81
C ILE A 245 -9.91 -3.22 -10.49
N ILE A 246 -9.27 -3.71 -9.43
CA ILE A 246 -7.94 -3.27 -8.99
C ILE A 246 -6.88 -3.81 -9.94
N PHE A 247 -5.91 -2.98 -10.35
CA PHE A 247 -4.80 -3.45 -11.17
C PHE A 247 -3.66 -4.00 -10.30
N PRO A 248 -3.03 -5.12 -10.69
CA PRO A 248 -1.74 -5.51 -10.14
C PRO A 248 -0.69 -4.43 -10.45
N PRO A 249 0.41 -4.35 -9.68
CA PRO A 249 1.55 -3.55 -10.08
C PRO A 249 2.01 -4.01 -11.47
N GLN A 250 2.01 -3.11 -12.44
CA GLN A 250 2.46 -3.44 -13.78
C GLN A 250 3.99 -3.42 -13.83
N PHE A 251 4.57 -4.43 -14.47
CA PHE A 251 6.03 -4.62 -14.52
C PHE A 251 6.57 -4.30 -15.90
N GLY A 252 7.24 -3.15 -16.03
CA GLY A 252 8.09 -2.85 -17.17
C GLY A 252 9.46 -3.53 -17.08
N VAL A 253 9.52 -4.87 -17.00
CA VAL A 253 10.77 -5.60 -16.68
C VAL A 253 10.89 -6.89 -17.48
N ASN A 254 12.09 -7.46 -17.49
CA ASN A 254 12.37 -8.74 -18.16
C ASN A 254 11.56 -9.89 -17.52
N PRO A 255 10.62 -10.51 -18.26
CA PRO A 255 9.73 -11.54 -17.72
C PRO A 255 10.43 -12.87 -17.41
N LYS A 256 11.68 -13.04 -17.86
CA LYS A 256 12.40 -14.32 -17.76
C LYS A 256 13.22 -14.45 -16.47
N THR A 257 13.46 -13.35 -15.75
CA THR A 257 14.21 -13.37 -14.49
C THR A 257 13.41 -14.07 -13.39
N ASP A 258 14.09 -14.72 -12.46
CA ASP A 258 13.41 -15.41 -11.35
C ASP A 258 12.78 -14.41 -10.38
N GLU A 259 13.42 -13.25 -10.15
CA GLU A 259 12.85 -12.15 -9.36
C GLU A 259 11.48 -11.71 -9.91
N THR A 260 11.34 -11.55 -11.23
CA THR A 260 10.06 -11.19 -11.85
C THR A 260 9.00 -12.27 -11.69
N LYS A 261 9.36 -13.54 -11.87
CA LYS A 261 8.41 -14.66 -11.69
C LYS A 261 7.90 -14.73 -10.25
N ASP A 262 8.81 -14.58 -9.29
CA ASP A 262 8.50 -14.62 -7.86
C ASP A 262 7.62 -13.44 -7.44
N LEU A 263 7.95 -12.23 -7.89
CA LEU A 263 7.13 -11.04 -7.63
C LEU A 263 5.74 -11.17 -8.25
N ARG A 264 5.61 -11.67 -9.48
CA ARG A 264 4.29 -11.90 -10.09
C ARG A 264 3.43 -12.86 -9.28
N LYS A 265 4.00 -14.01 -8.92
CA LYS A 265 3.29 -15.01 -8.12
C LYS A 265 2.83 -14.39 -6.80
N LYS A 266 3.70 -13.60 -6.17
CA LYS A 266 3.41 -12.90 -4.92
C LYS A 266 2.30 -11.86 -5.08
N TYR A 267 2.39 -10.96 -6.06
CA TYR A 267 1.39 -9.91 -6.26
C TYR A 267 0.05 -10.46 -6.73
N ALA A 268 0.01 -11.56 -7.49
CA ALA A 268 -1.25 -12.22 -7.84
C ALA A 268 -2.02 -12.71 -6.60
N ILE A 269 -1.32 -13.28 -5.61
CA ILE A 269 -1.94 -13.68 -4.34
C ILE A 269 -2.44 -12.45 -3.57
N GLN A 270 -1.61 -11.41 -3.47
CA GLN A 270 -1.95 -10.18 -2.76
C GLN A 270 -3.12 -9.44 -3.41
N TRP A 271 -3.21 -9.49 -4.73
CA TRP A 271 -4.28 -8.86 -5.50
C TRP A 271 -5.65 -9.39 -5.14
N GLU A 272 -5.80 -10.72 -5.02
CA GLU A 272 -7.06 -11.33 -4.59
C GLU A 272 -7.48 -10.86 -3.19
N GLU A 273 -6.52 -10.71 -2.27
CA GLU A 273 -6.78 -10.23 -0.91
C GLU A 273 -7.18 -8.76 -0.90
N VAL A 274 -6.46 -7.91 -1.62
CA VAL A 274 -6.76 -6.48 -1.75
C VAL A 274 -8.11 -6.28 -2.44
N GLY A 275 -8.43 -7.10 -3.44
CA GLY A 275 -9.73 -7.11 -4.13
C GLY A 275 -10.90 -7.38 -3.20
N LYS A 276 -10.77 -8.38 -2.33
CA LYS A 276 -11.79 -8.69 -1.31
C LYS A 276 -12.03 -7.52 -0.35
N ILE A 277 -10.95 -6.86 0.08
CA ILE A 277 -11.04 -5.71 0.98
C ILE A 277 -11.72 -4.52 0.30
N TYR A 278 -11.38 -4.24 -0.96
CA TYR A 278 -11.95 -3.13 -1.72
C TYR A 278 -13.47 -3.25 -1.91
N LEU A 279 -13.96 -4.48 -2.09
CA LEU A 279 -15.38 -4.76 -2.26
C LEU A 279 -16.15 -4.86 -0.92
N ASP A 280 -15.46 -4.79 0.23
CA ASP A 280 -16.12 -4.88 1.54
C ASP A 280 -16.94 -3.61 1.81
N PRO A 281 -18.20 -3.72 2.28
CA PRO A 281 -19.02 -2.57 2.68
C PRO A 281 -18.37 -1.68 3.75
N ASN A 282 -17.49 -2.24 4.59
CA ASN A 282 -16.75 -1.54 5.64
C ASN A 282 -15.32 -1.19 5.19
N PHE A 283 -15.08 -1.09 3.88
CA PHE A 283 -13.76 -0.79 3.29
C PHE A 283 -12.99 0.29 4.04
N LEU A 284 -13.62 1.44 4.31
CA LEU A 284 -12.95 2.57 4.96
C LEU A 284 -12.50 2.21 6.39
N GLU A 285 -13.32 1.51 7.16
CA GLU A 285 -12.95 1.03 8.50
C GLU A 285 -11.73 0.10 8.42
N ILE A 286 -11.73 -0.84 7.47
CA ILE A 286 -10.65 -1.82 7.29
C ILE A 286 -9.33 -1.12 6.96
N VAL A 287 -9.37 -0.13 6.05
CA VAL A 287 -8.21 0.70 5.70
C VAL A 287 -7.68 1.45 6.92
N LEU A 288 -8.55 2.16 7.65
CA LEU A 288 -8.14 2.95 8.82
C LEU A 288 -7.63 2.06 9.96
N PHE A 289 -8.27 0.92 10.20
CA PHE A 289 -7.75 -0.06 11.17
C PHE A 289 -6.37 -0.55 10.78
N LYS A 290 -6.12 -0.83 9.50
CA LYS A 290 -4.79 -1.25 9.05
C LYS A 290 -3.75 -0.15 9.25
N LEU A 291 -4.06 1.06 8.82
CA LEU A 291 -3.20 2.24 8.94
C LEU A 291 -2.86 2.61 10.40
N CYS A 292 -3.82 2.45 11.32
CA CYS A 292 -3.62 2.67 12.76
C CYS A 292 -3.00 1.45 13.49
N GLY A 293 -2.61 0.40 12.76
CA GLY A 293 -1.98 -0.80 13.35
C GLY A 293 -2.93 -1.67 14.18
N LEU A 294 -4.21 -1.71 13.82
CA LEU A 294 -5.29 -2.45 14.49
C LEU A 294 -5.76 -3.69 13.69
N GLY A 295 -5.20 -3.96 12.51
CA GLY A 295 -5.63 -5.01 11.57
C GLY A 295 -5.32 -6.47 11.96
N GLY A 296 -4.96 -6.75 13.22
CA GLY A 296 -4.59 -8.11 13.68
C GLY A 296 -5.78 -8.97 14.14
N LEU A 297 -6.93 -8.36 14.38
CA LEU A 297 -8.14 -9.09 14.76
C LEU A 297 -8.91 -9.45 13.49
N LYS A 298 -8.94 -10.74 13.14
CA LYS A 298 -9.90 -11.24 12.16
C LYS A 298 -11.28 -10.81 12.62
N THR A 299 -11.91 -9.89 11.90
CA THR A 299 -13.31 -9.57 12.12
C THR A 299 -14.11 -10.78 11.68
N ASN A 300 -14.90 -11.38 12.57
CA ASN A 300 -15.71 -12.56 12.27
C ASN A 300 -16.78 -12.32 11.17
N GLY A 301 -16.82 -11.14 10.54
CA GLY A 301 -17.78 -10.75 9.51
C GLY A 301 -17.39 -11.14 8.09
N ALA A 302 -16.10 -11.29 7.76
CA ALA A 302 -15.66 -11.47 6.38
C ALA A 302 -16.08 -12.83 5.76
N GLU A 303 -16.34 -13.86 6.58
CA GLU A 303 -16.76 -15.18 6.07
C GLU A 303 -18.22 -15.22 5.57
N THR A 304 -19.04 -14.22 5.92
CA THR A 304 -20.48 -14.26 5.62
C THR A 304 -20.83 -13.64 4.26
N TYR A 305 -20.02 -12.71 3.75
CA TYR A 305 -20.35 -11.91 2.56
C TYR A 305 -19.84 -12.46 1.22
N ALA A 306 -18.88 -13.40 1.24
CA ALA A 306 -18.36 -14.03 0.03
C ALA A 306 -19.37 -14.94 -0.72
N LYS A 307 -20.56 -15.20 -0.14
CA LYS A 307 -21.60 -16.04 -0.75
C LYS A 307 -22.68 -15.27 -1.53
N GLY A 308 -22.63 -13.94 -1.59
CA GLY A 308 -23.72 -13.11 -2.10
C GLY A 308 -23.58 -12.57 -3.53
N PHE A 309 -22.43 -12.72 -4.19
CA PHE A 309 -22.22 -12.19 -5.54
C PHE A 309 -22.47 -13.26 -6.61
N THR A 310 -23.61 -13.19 -7.29
CA THR A 310 -23.95 -14.06 -8.43
C THR A 310 -23.45 -13.47 -9.75
N SER A 311 -23.01 -14.34 -10.67
CA SER A 311 -22.34 -14.02 -11.93
C SER A 311 -23.11 -13.15 -12.93
N GLU A 312 -24.43 -12.99 -12.78
CA GLU A 312 -25.29 -12.26 -13.74
C GLU A 312 -25.15 -10.73 -13.69
N ASN A 313 -24.94 -10.13 -12.51
CA ASN A 313 -24.77 -8.67 -12.39
C ASN A 313 -23.41 -8.16 -12.92
N ILE A 314 -22.49 -9.08 -13.20
CA ILE A 314 -21.12 -8.80 -13.64
C ILE A 314 -21.05 -8.76 -15.18
N SER A 315 -21.88 -9.53 -15.88
CA SER A 315 -21.85 -9.67 -17.35
C SER A 315 -22.21 -8.38 -18.11
N LEU A 316 -23.10 -7.53 -17.59
CA LEU A 316 -23.48 -6.27 -18.24
C LEU A 316 -22.38 -5.21 -18.14
N ARG A 317 -21.54 -5.27 -17.08
CA ARG A 317 -20.39 -4.38 -16.89
C ARG A 317 -19.17 -4.79 -17.74
N HIS A 318 -19.09 -6.04 -18.17
CA HIS A 318 -18.00 -6.57 -19.00
C HIS A 318 -17.95 -6.03 -20.45
N SER A 319 -19.09 -5.73 -21.08
CA SER A 319 -19.09 -5.34 -22.51
C SER A 319 -18.54 -3.94 -22.77
N ALA A 320 -18.78 -3.01 -21.84
CA ALA A 320 -18.26 -1.64 -21.93
C ALA A 320 -16.76 -1.56 -21.58
N PHE A 321 -16.28 -2.43 -20.70
CA PHE A 321 -14.91 -2.37 -20.16
C PHE A 321 -13.83 -2.84 -21.14
N ASN A 322 -14.15 -3.78 -22.06
CA ASN A 322 -13.17 -4.26 -23.05
C ASN A 322 -12.78 -3.20 -24.10
N VAL A 323 -13.58 -2.16 -24.29
CA VAL A 323 -13.26 -1.03 -25.17
C VAL A 323 -12.28 -0.05 -24.48
N LEU A 324 -12.25 0.00 -23.15
CA LEU A 324 -11.45 0.92 -22.33
C LEU A 324 -9.99 0.49 -22.11
N LEU A 325 -9.68 -0.81 -22.16
CA LEU A 325 -8.33 -1.34 -21.91
C LEU A 325 -7.28 -0.86 -22.93
N PHE A 326 -7.71 -0.40 -24.10
CA PHE A 326 -6.83 0.10 -25.17
C PHE A 326 -6.38 1.56 -24.99
N ALA A 327 -7.08 2.37 -24.19
CA ALA A 327 -6.78 3.80 -24.04
C ALA A 327 -5.68 4.10 -22.99
N HIS A 328 -5.55 3.27 -21.95
CA HIS A 328 -4.66 3.57 -20.82
C HIS A 328 -3.16 3.38 -21.14
N ALA A 329 -2.83 2.63 -22.19
CA ALA A 329 -1.46 2.43 -22.66
C ALA A 329 -0.83 3.70 -23.27
N GLU A 330 -1.63 4.71 -23.63
CA GLU A 330 -1.16 5.92 -24.31
C GLU A 330 -0.78 7.08 -23.36
N ILE A 331 -1.04 6.99 -22.05
CA ILE A 331 -0.93 8.15 -21.12
C ILE A 331 0.23 8.04 -20.09
N SER A 332 1.02 6.97 -20.09
CA SER A 332 2.17 6.86 -19.17
C SER A 332 3.45 7.46 -19.76
N ILE A 333 3.64 8.79 -19.62
CA ILE A 333 4.92 9.51 -19.74
C ILE A 333 5.25 10.20 -18.42
#